data_AF-A0A258EF40-F1
#
_entry.id   AF-A0A258EF40-F1
#
_cell.length_a   1.000
_cell.length_b   1.000
_cell.length_c   1.000
_cell.angle_alpha   90.00
_cell.angle_beta   90.00
_cell.angle_gamma   90.00
#
_symmetry.space_group_name_H-M   'P 1'
#
loop_
_entity.id
_entity.type
_entity.pdbx_description
1 polymer ?
#
loop_
_entity_poly.entity_id
_entity_poly.type
_entity_poly.pdbx_seq_one_letter_code
_entity_poly.pdbx_strand_id
1 'polypeptide(L)'
;MPYRALPLAHKIFEGFLTYVETFNAYTRLAPIYFTQRNWPATQLNHRQRLRLYKDLLFQLVKIFSDMLGQDSGDREIWALIRKEYQNLIQNRPDVELAETFFNSVFRKTFPGNPLDEELMYVMEGYNACEIRENSDLLRTYPAHMGLEKIIRQILDDYDFGAPYMDREQDVQYLVDGVKKVILSRYRVDPETKTQLLKSVFFRNKAAYLVGRTFVGNKWMPFIIPFMHGPKGIYVDTLIFDPNLMSHLFSFTRSYFMVEAEVPSQIIGFLKSVIPHKQIHELYNAIGFNKHGKTLLYRNFLHHLNHSEDQFVVAPGIKGMVMTVFTLPSLNIVFKLIKDHFEPPKTMTRQEVREKYKLVSLHDRVGRMADTHEFEHFKIPLDRVSSELMQELRNTTNSLLKIQ
;
A
#
# COMPACT_ATOMS: atom_id res chain seq x y z
N MET A 1 -3.51 -19.04 -34.22
CA MET A 1 -4.03 -18.48 -32.95
C MET A 1 -3.06 -18.53 -31.75
N PRO A 2 -2.06 -19.43 -31.65
CA PRO A 2 -1.02 -19.35 -30.59
C PRO A 2 -0.01 -18.20 -30.76
N TYR A 3 0.25 -17.79 -32.02
CA TYR A 3 1.33 -16.83 -32.36
C TYR A 3 1.16 -15.40 -31.80
N ARG A 4 -0.04 -15.03 -31.31
CA ARG A 4 -0.29 -13.70 -30.70
C ARG A 4 -0.02 -13.66 -29.19
N ALA A 5 -0.04 -14.81 -28.51
CA ALA A 5 0.03 -14.86 -27.06
C ALA A 5 1.38 -14.35 -26.53
N LEU A 6 2.49 -14.82 -27.11
CA LEU A 6 3.84 -14.42 -26.72
C LEU A 6 4.07 -12.90 -26.94
N PRO A 7 3.81 -12.31 -28.13
CA PRO A 7 3.94 -10.87 -28.31
C PRO A 7 3.12 -10.02 -27.33
N LEU A 8 1.92 -10.47 -26.95
CA LEU A 8 1.05 -9.80 -25.98
C LEU A 8 1.58 -9.95 -24.55
N ALA A 9 2.01 -11.15 -24.14
CA ALA A 9 2.64 -11.37 -22.83
C ALA A 9 3.86 -10.47 -22.64
N HIS A 10 4.72 -10.37 -23.66
CA HIS A 10 5.83 -9.42 -23.67
C HIS A 10 5.37 -7.96 -23.54
N LYS A 11 4.23 -7.56 -24.13
CA LYS A 11 3.73 -6.17 -23.98
C LYS A 11 3.20 -5.88 -22.58
N ILE A 12 2.55 -6.85 -21.93
CA ILE A 12 2.20 -6.72 -20.50
C ILE A 12 3.47 -6.55 -19.68
N PHE A 13 4.50 -7.34 -19.99
CA PHE A 13 5.75 -7.33 -19.27
C PHE A 13 6.51 -6.02 -19.44
N GLU A 14 6.65 -5.51 -20.66
CA GLU A 14 7.23 -4.19 -20.96
C GLU A 14 6.46 -3.06 -20.26
N GLY A 15 5.12 -3.12 -20.27
CA GLY A 15 4.27 -2.18 -19.54
C GLY A 15 4.52 -2.21 -18.03
N PHE A 16 4.70 -3.39 -17.45
CA PHE A 16 5.05 -3.56 -16.05
C PHE A 16 6.46 -3.02 -15.73
N LEU A 17 7.46 -3.31 -16.57
CA LEU A 17 8.82 -2.76 -16.42
C LEU A 17 8.80 -1.23 -16.45
N THR A 18 8.08 -0.65 -17.41
CA THR A 18 7.91 0.80 -17.52
C THR A 18 7.25 1.39 -16.28
N TYR A 19 6.24 0.71 -15.73
CA TYR A 19 5.60 1.09 -14.47
C TYR A 19 6.60 1.11 -13.32
N VAL A 20 7.35 0.02 -13.11
CA VAL A 20 8.31 -0.09 -12.00
C VAL A 20 9.43 0.95 -12.12
N GLU A 21 10.00 1.11 -13.31
CA GLU A 21 11.07 2.09 -13.56
C GLU A 21 10.59 3.51 -13.28
N THR A 22 9.43 3.89 -13.81
CA THR A 22 8.86 5.23 -13.63
C THR A 22 8.44 5.48 -12.19
N PHE A 23 7.87 4.46 -11.53
CA PHE A 23 7.50 4.52 -10.12
C PHE A 23 8.73 4.75 -9.23
N ASN A 24 9.83 4.06 -9.52
CA ASN A 24 11.10 4.22 -8.84
C ASN A 24 11.75 5.57 -9.15
N ALA A 25 11.63 6.07 -10.39
CA ALA A 25 12.11 7.40 -10.76
C ALA A 25 11.42 8.50 -9.94
N TYR A 26 10.08 8.46 -9.81
CA TYR A 26 9.36 9.38 -8.92
C TYR A 26 9.78 9.22 -7.45
N THR A 27 10.04 8.00 -7.00
CA THR A 27 10.46 7.72 -5.63
C THR A 27 11.85 8.31 -5.33
N ARG A 28 12.80 8.22 -6.27
CA ARG A 28 14.15 8.78 -6.15
C ARG A 28 14.19 10.31 -6.10
N LEU A 29 13.14 10.99 -6.55
CA LEU A 29 13.01 12.46 -6.41
C LEU A 29 12.66 12.90 -4.98
N ALA A 30 12.12 12.00 -4.15
CA ALA A 30 11.71 12.32 -2.78
C ALA A 30 12.84 12.89 -1.90
N PRO A 31 14.04 12.27 -1.81
CA PRO A 31 15.15 12.85 -1.07
C PRO A 31 15.55 14.23 -1.60
N ILE A 32 15.62 14.40 -2.92
CA ILE A 32 15.99 15.69 -3.55
C ILE A 32 15.02 16.81 -3.14
N TYR A 33 13.71 16.56 -3.23
CA TYR A 33 12.71 17.55 -2.84
C TYR A 33 12.67 17.81 -1.34
N PHE A 34 12.96 16.79 -0.52
CA PHE A 34 13.11 16.94 0.92
C PHE A 34 14.28 17.88 1.23
N THR A 35 15.47 17.61 0.71
CA THR A 35 16.68 18.45 0.88
C THR A 35 16.44 19.91 0.48
N GLN A 36 15.77 20.12 -0.67
CA GLN A 36 15.47 21.45 -1.21
C GLN A 36 14.30 22.15 -0.51
N ARG A 37 13.62 21.50 0.44
CA ARG A 37 12.36 21.97 1.05
C ARG A 37 11.27 22.27 0.02
N ASN A 38 11.29 21.59 -1.13
CA ASN A 38 10.37 21.83 -2.24
C ASN A 38 9.06 21.03 -2.04
N TRP A 39 8.24 21.52 -1.12
CA TRP A 39 6.96 20.90 -0.77
C TRP A 39 5.93 20.90 -1.92
N PRO A 40 5.84 21.97 -2.74
CA PRO A 40 4.98 21.93 -3.93
C PRO A 40 5.39 20.82 -4.91
N ALA A 41 6.68 20.65 -5.20
CA ALA A 41 7.16 19.56 -6.05
C ALA A 41 6.91 18.19 -5.43
N THR A 42 7.08 18.05 -4.10
CA THR A 42 6.77 16.81 -3.38
C THR A 42 5.30 16.40 -3.57
N GLN A 43 4.36 17.34 -3.44
CA GLN A 43 2.93 17.07 -3.63
C GLN A 43 2.60 16.72 -5.08
N LEU A 44 3.18 17.43 -6.05
CA LEU A 44 3.01 17.14 -7.47
C LEU A 44 3.52 15.73 -7.82
N ASN A 45 4.74 15.42 -7.38
CA ASN A 45 5.39 14.12 -7.55
C ASN A 45 4.54 12.98 -6.95
N HIS A 46 3.99 13.19 -5.76
CA HIS A 46 3.09 12.21 -5.12
C HIS A 46 1.86 11.93 -5.98
N ARG A 47 1.23 12.98 -6.50
CA ARG A 47 0.06 12.86 -7.38
C ARG A 47 0.39 12.15 -8.70
N GLN A 48 1.55 12.45 -9.28
CA GLN A 48 2.01 11.79 -10.52
C GLN A 48 2.26 10.30 -10.29
N ARG A 49 2.99 9.93 -9.23
CA ARG A 49 3.22 8.52 -8.84
C ARG A 49 1.92 7.76 -8.59
N LEU A 50 0.92 8.38 -7.94
CA LEU A 50 -0.40 7.77 -7.71
C LEU A 50 -1.18 7.51 -9.01
N ARG A 51 -1.05 8.40 -10.00
CA ARG A 51 -1.77 8.28 -11.29
C ARG A 51 -1.09 7.35 -12.27
N LEU A 52 0.23 7.19 -12.16
CA LEU A 52 1.09 6.44 -13.08
C LEU A 52 0.48 5.11 -13.52
N TYR A 53 0.04 4.29 -12.57
CA TYR A 53 -0.52 2.96 -12.86
C TYR A 53 -1.74 3.05 -13.79
N LYS A 54 -2.66 3.99 -13.52
CA LYS A 54 -3.87 4.16 -14.32
C LYS A 54 -3.55 4.72 -15.70
N ASP A 55 -2.63 5.67 -15.78
CA ASP A 55 -2.25 6.32 -17.04
C ASP A 55 -1.55 5.32 -17.98
N LEU A 56 -0.67 4.46 -17.46
CA LEU A 56 -0.05 3.37 -18.23
C LEU A 56 -1.06 2.29 -18.63
N LEU A 57 -1.92 1.85 -17.71
CA LEU A 57 -2.91 0.81 -17.97
C LEU A 57 -3.87 1.24 -19.09
N PHE A 58 -4.29 2.51 -19.12
CA PHE A 58 -5.19 3.01 -20.15
C PHE A 58 -4.63 2.87 -21.56
N GLN A 59 -3.33 3.18 -21.74
CA GLN A 59 -2.66 3.05 -23.04
C GLN A 59 -2.52 1.57 -23.43
N LEU A 60 -2.12 0.73 -22.48
CA LEU A 60 -1.92 -0.70 -22.72
C LEU A 60 -3.23 -1.40 -23.09
N VAL A 61 -4.33 -1.10 -22.38
CA VAL A 61 -5.64 -1.67 -22.67
C VAL A 61 -6.10 -1.33 -24.08
N LYS A 62 -5.86 -0.10 -24.56
CA LYS A 62 -6.18 0.28 -25.94
C LYS A 62 -5.42 -0.57 -26.96
N ILE A 63 -4.11 -0.74 -26.79
CA ILE A 63 -3.27 -1.59 -27.64
C ILE A 63 -3.82 -3.03 -27.66
N PHE A 64 -4.19 -3.54 -26.50
CA PHE A 64 -4.73 -4.90 -26.38
C PHE A 64 -6.07 -5.05 -27.07
N SER A 65 -6.98 -4.09 -26.91
CA SER A 65 -8.26 -4.08 -27.62
C SER A 65 -8.06 -4.06 -29.15
N ASP A 66 -7.09 -3.30 -29.65
CA ASP A 66 -6.77 -3.23 -31.08
C ASP A 66 -6.13 -4.54 -31.61
N MET A 67 -5.22 -5.15 -30.83
CA MET A 67 -4.52 -6.38 -31.24
C MET A 67 -5.38 -7.65 -31.14
N LEU A 68 -6.26 -7.73 -30.12
CA LEU A 68 -7.13 -8.87 -29.91
C LEU A 68 -8.41 -8.76 -30.76
N GLY A 69 -8.95 -7.55 -30.96
CA GLY A 69 -10.17 -7.35 -31.73
C GLY A 69 -11.33 -8.24 -31.24
N GLN A 70 -11.84 -9.09 -32.14
CA GLN A 70 -12.91 -10.04 -31.84
C GLN A 70 -12.50 -11.13 -30.84
N ASP A 71 -11.20 -11.41 -30.73
CA ASP A 71 -10.64 -12.44 -29.87
C ASP A 71 -10.44 -11.96 -28.41
N SER A 72 -10.86 -10.73 -28.08
CA SER A 72 -10.64 -10.12 -26.76
C SER A 72 -11.27 -10.88 -25.58
N GLY A 73 -12.34 -11.65 -25.84
CA GLY A 73 -13.02 -12.51 -24.88
C GLY A 73 -12.65 -13.99 -24.97
N ASP A 74 -11.64 -14.35 -25.76
CA ASP A 74 -11.23 -15.75 -25.91
C ASP A 74 -10.41 -16.21 -24.69
N ARG A 75 -10.99 -17.13 -23.91
CA ARG A 75 -10.34 -17.69 -22.70
C ARG A 75 -9.09 -18.49 -23.03
N GLU A 76 -9.03 -19.21 -24.15
CA GLU A 76 -7.87 -20.02 -24.52
C GLU A 76 -6.66 -19.13 -24.85
N ILE A 77 -6.89 -18.02 -25.55
CA ILE A 77 -5.84 -17.05 -25.85
C ILE A 77 -5.31 -16.43 -24.56
N TRP A 78 -6.20 -16.02 -23.63
CA TRP A 78 -5.77 -15.47 -22.35
C TRP A 78 -5.02 -16.46 -21.46
N ALA A 79 -5.40 -17.75 -21.49
CA ALA A 79 -4.66 -18.80 -20.80
C ALA A 79 -3.22 -18.93 -21.35
N LEU A 80 -3.06 -18.87 -22.68
CA LEU A 80 -1.73 -18.85 -23.32
C LEU A 80 -0.94 -17.59 -22.96
N ILE A 81 -1.55 -16.40 -23.00
CA ILE A 81 -0.89 -15.14 -22.61
C ILE A 81 -0.42 -15.22 -21.16
N ARG A 82 -1.27 -15.72 -20.25
CA ARG A 82 -0.94 -15.89 -18.84
C ARG A 82 0.26 -16.82 -18.66
N LYS A 83 0.26 -17.97 -19.34
CA LYS A 83 1.35 -18.95 -19.29
C LYS A 83 2.68 -18.34 -19.74
N GLU A 84 2.69 -17.65 -20.88
CA GLU A 84 3.90 -16.99 -21.37
C GLU A 84 4.35 -15.86 -20.44
N TYR A 85 3.40 -15.09 -19.88
CA TYR A 85 3.70 -14.04 -18.92
C TYR A 85 4.32 -14.61 -17.63
N GLN A 86 3.81 -15.74 -17.13
CA GLN A 86 4.35 -16.42 -15.95
C GLN A 86 5.83 -16.77 -16.13
N ASN A 87 6.21 -17.28 -17.31
CA ASN A 87 7.60 -17.61 -17.63
C ASN A 87 8.52 -16.39 -17.56
N LEU A 88 8.02 -15.20 -17.93
CA LEU A 88 8.77 -13.94 -17.90
C LEU A 88 8.97 -13.39 -16.48
N ILE A 89 8.02 -13.64 -15.56
CA ILE A 89 8.03 -13.02 -14.22
C ILE A 89 8.55 -13.93 -13.10
N GLN A 90 8.65 -15.24 -13.32
CA GLN A 90 8.91 -16.25 -12.27
C GLN A 90 10.15 -15.98 -11.39
N ASN A 91 11.21 -15.36 -11.92
CA ASN A 91 12.47 -15.11 -11.21
C ASN A 91 12.59 -13.67 -10.70
N ARG A 92 11.51 -12.89 -10.74
CA ARG A 92 11.55 -11.48 -10.37
C ARG A 92 11.41 -11.28 -8.85
N PRO A 93 12.11 -10.29 -8.29
CA PRO A 93 11.96 -9.93 -6.88
C PRO A 93 10.60 -9.31 -6.54
N ASP A 94 9.91 -8.76 -7.54
CA ASP A 94 8.63 -8.05 -7.45
C ASP A 94 7.50 -8.80 -8.18
N VAL A 95 7.59 -10.14 -8.24
CA VAL A 95 6.65 -11.01 -8.97
C VAL A 95 5.19 -10.77 -8.55
N GLU A 96 4.93 -10.48 -7.28
CA GLU A 96 3.58 -10.24 -6.75
C GLU A 96 2.94 -8.97 -7.34
N LEU A 97 3.77 -7.96 -7.68
CA LEU A 97 3.32 -6.75 -8.33
C LEU A 97 3.04 -7.01 -9.82
N ALA A 98 3.86 -7.84 -10.47
CA ALA A 98 3.69 -8.23 -11.86
C ALA A 98 2.37 -9.00 -12.08
N GLU A 99 2.06 -9.96 -11.21
CA GLU A 99 0.78 -10.66 -11.18
C GLU A 99 -0.41 -9.71 -11.06
N THR A 100 -0.31 -8.71 -10.17
CA THR A 100 -1.36 -7.67 -10.02
C THR A 100 -1.50 -6.80 -11.26
N PHE A 101 -0.39 -6.49 -11.92
CA PHE A 101 -0.39 -5.76 -13.17
C PHE A 101 -1.11 -6.52 -14.27
N PHE A 102 -0.79 -7.82 -14.43
CA PHE A 102 -1.51 -8.72 -15.34
C PHE A 102 -3.01 -8.72 -15.06
N ASN A 103 -3.42 -8.94 -13.79
CA ASN A 103 -4.82 -8.93 -13.38
C ASN A 103 -5.54 -7.64 -13.79
N SER A 104 -4.84 -6.51 -13.72
CA SER A 104 -5.39 -5.21 -14.09
C SER A 104 -5.58 -5.07 -15.60
N VAL A 105 -4.64 -5.57 -16.40
CA VAL A 105 -4.74 -5.59 -17.88
C VAL A 105 -5.87 -6.51 -18.30
N PHE A 106 -5.85 -7.76 -17.82
CA PHE A 106 -6.87 -8.76 -18.11
C PHE A 106 -8.28 -8.21 -17.84
N ARG A 107 -8.51 -7.71 -16.62
CA ARG A 107 -9.83 -7.20 -16.21
C ARG A 107 -10.33 -6.01 -17.02
N LYS A 108 -9.42 -5.19 -17.56
CA LYS A 108 -9.79 -3.99 -18.35
C LYS A 108 -9.90 -4.27 -19.84
N THR A 109 -9.27 -5.32 -20.34
CA THR A 109 -9.37 -5.73 -21.75
C THR A 109 -10.48 -6.75 -21.97
N PHE A 110 -10.69 -7.70 -21.05
CA PHE A 110 -11.66 -8.77 -21.23
C PHE A 110 -13.11 -8.22 -21.13
N PRO A 111 -13.99 -8.55 -22.09
CA PRO A 111 -15.37 -8.06 -22.12
C PRO A 111 -16.15 -8.36 -20.82
N GLY A 112 -16.84 -7.35 -20.30
CA GLY A 112 -17.65 -7.50 -19.08
C GLY A 112 -16.84 -7.57 -17.78
N ASN A 113 -15.51 -7.38 -17.83
CA ASN A 113 -14.63 -7.30 -16.66
C ASN A 113 -14.82 -8.48 -15.68
N PRO A 114 -14.62 -9.73 -16.14
CA PRO A 114 -14.89 -10.91 -15.35
C PRO A 114 -13.90 -11.04 -14.19
N LEU A 115 -14.37 -11.70 -13.15
CA LEU A 115 -13.52 -12.39 -12.20
C LEU A 115 -13.46 -13.85 -12.66
N ASP A 116 -12.34 -14.23 -13.25
CA ASP A 116 -12.03 -15.59 -13.71
C ASP A 116 -10.79 -16.09 -12.97
N GLU A 117 -10.99 -17.01 -12.02
CA GLU A 117 -9.93 -17.50 -11.14
C GLU A 117 -8.89 -18.37 -11.87
N GLU A 118 -9.23 -18.93 -13.04
CA GLU A 118 -8.29 -19.73 -13.83
C GLU A 118 -7.36 -18.84 -14.66
N LEU A 119 -7.87 -17.70 -15.11
CA LEU A 119 -7.13 -16.75 -15.96
C LEU A 119 -6.43 -15.64 -15.18
N MET A 120 -6.75 -15.44 -13.90
CA MET A 120 -6.17 -14.41 -13.05
C MET A 120 -5.23 -15.00 -11.99
N TYR A 121 -4.32 -14.18 -11.49
CA TYR A 121 -3.52 -14.47 -10.30
C TYR A 121 -4.31 -14.10 -9.03
N VAL A 122 -5.30 -14.90 -8.66
CA VAL A 122 -6.19 -14.61 -7.53
C VAL A 122 -5.57 -15.01 -6.21
N MET A 123 -4.93 -16.17 -6.10
CA MET A 123 -4.37 -16.67 -4.83
C MET A 123 -2.84 -16.84 -4.88
N GLU A 124 -2.25 -16.71 -6.06
CA GLU A 124 -0.83 -16.90 -6.36
C GLU A 124 0.07 -15.76 -5.81
N GLY A 125 1.38 -16.00 -5.78
CA GLY A 125 2.37 -14.96 -5.45
C GLY A 125 2.57 -14.65 -3.97
N TYR A 126 2.03 -15.46 -3.05
CA TYR A 126 2.32 -15.31 -1.62
C TYR A 126 3.25 -16.42 -1.13
N ASN A 127 4.55 -16.17 -1.17
CA ASN A 127 5.50 -16.92 -0.37
C ASN A 127 6.34 -15.95 0.48
N ALA A 128 6.08 -16.01 1.79
CA ALA A 128 6.89 -15.51 2.90
C ALA A 128 7.44 -14.07 2.80
N CYS A 129 6.80 -13.14 3.52
CA CYS A 129 7.40 -11.88 3.95
C CYS A 129 8.48 -12.13 5.03
N GLU A 130 9.45 -13.01 4.78
CA GLU A 130 10.52 -13.30 5.73
C GLU A 130 11.75 -12.46 5.40
N ILE A 131 12.11 -11.57 6.33
CA ILE A 131 13.41 -10.95 6.31
C ILE A 131 14.41 -11.86 7.03
N ARG A 132 15.48 -12.20 6.30
CA ARG A 132 16.68 -12.77 6.91
C ARG A 132 17.42 -11.66 7.67
N GLU A 133 17.91 -11.96 8.87
CA GLU A 133 18.58 -10.95 9.72
C GLU A 133 19.80 -10.29 9.06
N ASN A 134 20.44 -10.98 8.11
CA ASN A 134 21.59 -10.51 7.33
C ASN A 134 21.18 -10.01 5.92
N SER A 135 19.94 -9.53 5.77
CA SER A 135 19.50 -8.94 4.50
C SER A 135 20.29 -7.68 4.18
N ASP A 136 20.66 -7.53 2.90
CA ASP A 136 21.28 -6.32 2.36
C ASP A 136 20.39 -5.07 2.50
N LEU A 137 19.13 -5.21 2.92
CA LEU A 137 18.22 -4.11 3.21
C LEU A 137 18.49 -3.43 4.57
N LEU A 138 19.28 -4.05 5.45
CA LEU A 138 19.46 -3.60 6.83
C LEU A 138 20.83 -3.00 7.07
N ARG A 139 20.87 -1.95 7.89
CA ARG A 139 22.08 -1.52 8.63
C ARG A 139 21.99 -2.09 10.04
N THR A 140 23.02 -2.80 10.48
CA THR A 140 23.07 -3.39 11.82
C THR A 140 24.19 -2.75 12.63
N TYR A 141 23.85 -2.25 13.82
CA TYR A 141 24.76 -1.60 14.76
C TYR A 141 24.84 -2.42 16.05
N PRO A 142 25.99 -3.06 16.34
CA PRO A 142 26.14 -3.90 17.51
C PRO A 142 26.31 -3.07 18.81
N ALA A 143 25.76 -3.55 19.92
CA ALA A 143 25.75 -2.79 21.18
C ALA A 143 27.13 -2.46 21.76
N HIS A 144 28.17 -3.23 21.43
CA HIS A 144 29.53 -2.99 21.92
C HIS A 144 30.11 -1.64 21.45
N MET A 145 29.55 -1.03 20.41
CA MET A 145 29.91 0.34 19.99
C MET A 145 29.53 1.39 21.05
N GLY A 146 28.52 1.12 21.88
CA GLY A 146 27.97 2.07 22.83
C GLY A 146 26.87 2.95 22.22
N LEU A 147 25.82 3.23 23.02
CA LEU A 147 24.58 3.88 22.56
C LEU A 147 24.81 5.21 21.83
N GLU A 148 25.62 6.10 22.40
CA GLU A 148 25.87 7.41 21.79
C GLU A 148 26.59 7.29 20.44
N LYS A 149 27.60 6.41 20.34
CA LYS A 149 28.30 6.16 19.08
C LYS A 149 27.38 5.54 18.02
N ILE A 150 26.49 4.64 18.43
CA ILE A 150 25.48 4.06 17.53
C ILE A 150 24.57 5.16 16.98
N ILE A 151 24.05 6.04 17.84
CA ILE A 151 23.18 7.15 17.40
C ILE A 151 23.94 8.09 16.47
N ARG A 152 25.18 8.46 16.81
CA ARG A 152 26.02 9.30 15.93
C ARG A 152 26.23 8.66 14.56
N GLN A 153 26.57 7.37 14.54
CA GLN A 153 26.75 6.61 13.31
C GLN A 153 25.45 6.53 12.49
N ILE A 154 24.28 6.36 13.13
CA ILE A 154 23.00 6.42 12.43
C ILE A 154 22.84 7.80 11.77
N LEU A 155 23.11 8.90 12.48
CA LEU A 155 22.99 10.24 11.89
C LEU A 155 24.00 10.51 10.76
N ASP A 156 25.15 9.82 10.74
CA ASP A 156 26.15 9.86 9.65
C ASP A 156 25.76 8.98 8.45
N ASP A 157 25.25 7.78 8.71
CA ASP A 157 24.88 6.80 7.68
C ASP A 157 23.65 7.23 6.85
N TYR A 158 22.82 8.11 7.40
CA TYR A 158 21.63 8.67 6.76
C TYR A 158 21.81 10.17 6.47
N ASP A 159 22.56 10.47 5.41
CA ASP A 159 22.73 11.83 4.93
C ASP A 159 21.53 12.30 4.10
N PHE A 160 20.87 13.37 4.55
CA PHE A 160 19.77 14.01 3.85
C PHE A 160 20.22 15.16 2.94
N GLY A 161 21.52 15.38 2.77
CA GLY A 161 22.09 16.45 1.95
C GLY A 161 21.83 17.86 2.49
N ALA A 162 21.46 17.98 3.78
CA ALA A 162 21.13 19.24 4.42
C ALA A 162 21.80 19.33 5.80
N PRO A 163 22.25 20.53 6.22
CA PRO A 163 22.90 20.70 7.51
C PRO A 163 21.90 20.49 8.66
N TYR A 164 22.37 19.88 9.74
CA TYR A 164 21.63 19.80 11.00
C TYR A 164 21.50 21.18 11.64
N MET A 165 20.36 21.43 12.28
CA MET A 165 20.14 22.65 13.07
C MET A 165 21.00 22.66 14.33
N ASP A 166 20.97 21.55 15.09
CA ASP A 166 21.85 21.28 16.21
C ASP A 166 22.00 19.76 16.37
N ARG A 167 23.07 19.21 15.77
CA ARG A 167 23.29 17.77 15.74
C ARG A 167 23.56 17.21 17.14
N GLU A 168 24.27 17.94 17.98
CA GLU A 168 24.66 17.48 19.32
C GLU A 168 23.44 17.40 20.23
N GLN A 169 22.57 18.40 20.14
CA GLN A 169 21.30 18.40 20.87
C GLN A 169 20.41 17.22 20.43
N ASP A 170 20.29 16.95 19.13
CA ASP A 170 19.51 15.82 18.62
C ASP A 170 20.06 14.48 19.12
N VAL A 171 21.39 14.31 19.16
CA VAL A 171 22.04 13.11 19.72
C VAL A 171 21.67 12.94 21.20
N GLN A 172 21.75 14.01 22.00
CA GLN A 172 21.41 13.95 23.42
C GLN A 172 19.94 13.55 23.64
N TYR A 173 19.00 14.14 22.90
CA TYR A 173 17.59 13.78 23.00
C TYR A 173 17.31 12.33 22.60
N LEU A 174 17.97 11.82 21.57
CA LEU A 174 17.86 10.42 21.17
C LEU A 174 18.42 9.48 22.24
N VAL A 175 19.60 9.79 22.79
CA VAL A 175 20.24 9.01 23.86
C VAL A 175 19.32 8.94 25.08
N ASP A 176 18.79 10.08 25.51
CA ASP A 176 17.89 10.17 26.66
C ASP A 176 16.56 9.45 26.41
N GLY A 177 16.03 9.54 25.19
CA GLY A 177 14.84 8.79 24.77
C GLY A 177 15.06 7.27 24.88
N VAL A 178 16.18 6.75 24.36
CA VAL A 178 16.52 5.32 24.46
C VAL A 178 16.73 4.90 25.91
N LYS A 179 17.48 5.69 26.70
CA LYS A 179 17.71 5.40 28.13
C LYS A 179 16.39 5.30 28.89
N LYS A 180 15.50 6.27 28.70
CA LYS A 180 14.21 6.35 29.40
C LYS A 180 13.27 5.20 29.05
N VAL A 181 13.25 4.74 27.80
CA VAL A 181 12.26 3.75 27.33
C VAL A 181 12.78 2.31 27.36
N ILE A 182 14.03 2.10 26.93
CA ILE A 182 14.64 0.78 26.79
C ILE A 182 15.47 0.45 28.03
N LEU A 183 16.48 1.26 28.33
CA LEU A 183 17.49 0.92 29.36
C LEU A 183 16.95 1.03 30.80
N SER A 184 15.81 1.69 30.99
CA SER A 184 15.07 1.67 32.26
C SER A 184 14.44 0.30 32.57
N ARG A 185 14.28 -0.55 31.56
CA ARG A 185 13.55 -1.84 31.66
C ARG A 185 14.39 -3.05 31.27
N TYR A 186 15.42 -2.87 30.43
CA TYR A 186 16.23 -3.96 29.90
C TYR A 186 17.72 -3.67 30.06
N ARG A 187 18.49 -4.73 30.31
CA ARG A 187 19.95 -4.67 30.32
C ARG A 187 20.49 -4.98 28.93
N VAL A 188 21.54 -4.27 28.55
CA VAL A 188 22.29 -4.54 27.32
C VAL A 188 23.08 -5.84 27.54
N ASP A 189 23.01 -6.74 26.57
CA ASP A 189 23.77 -7.99 26.51
C ASP A 189 24.63 -8.01 25.22
N PRO A 190 25.54 -8.99 25.05
CA PRO A 190 26.37 -9.08 23.84
C PRO A 190 25.59 -9.31 22.55
N GLU A 191 24.36 -9.84 22.62
CA GLU A 191 23.49 -10.08 21.46
C GLU A 191 22.71 -8.84 21.04
N THR A 192 22.67 -7.81 21.90
CA THR A 192 21.95 -6.57 21.68
C THR A 192 22.45 -5.90 20.41
N LYS A 193 21.53 -5.63 19.49
CA LYS A 193 21.83 -5.01 18.19
C LYS A 193 20.70 -4.12 17.74
N THR A 194 21.05 -3.01 17.11
CA THR A 194 20.08 -2.09 16.49
C THR A 194 20.07 -2.32 14.99
N GLN A 195 18.89 -2.51 14.40
CA GLN A 195 18.72 -2.67 12.96
C GLN A 195 17.82 -1.57 12.40
N LEU A 196 18.22 -0.95 11.30
CA LEU A 196 17.39 0.00 10.55
C LEU A 196 17.31 -0.41 9.08
N LEU A 197 16.18 -0.12 8.44
CA LEU A 197 16.07 -0.20 6.98
C LEU A 197 16.98 0.84 6.34
N LYS A 198 17.77 0.44 5.33
CA LYS A 198 18.56 1.37 4.51
C LYS A 198 17.68 2.39 3.81
N SER A 199 16.50 1.97 3.34
CA SER A 199 15.54 2.85 2.68
C SER A 199 14.89 3.82 3.68
N VAL A 200 14.90 5.09 3.32
CA VAL A 200 14.21 6.16 4.05
C VAL A 200 12.78 6.29 3.53
N PHE A 201 11.83 6.46 4.45
CA PHE A 201 10.43 6.69 4.10
C PHE A 201 10.17 8.20 4.06
N PHE A 202 9.80 8.74 2.91
CA PHE A 202 9.47 10.17 2.78
C PHE A 202 7.97 10.38 2.69
N ARG A 203 7.46 11.38 3.42
CA ARG A 203 6.06 11.82 3.30
C ARG A 203 5.92 13.28 3.69
N ASN A 204 5.30 14.05 2.79
CA ASN A 204 5.07 15.48 2.97
C ASN A 204 6.38 16.22 3.29
N LYS A 205 6.54 16.70 4.53
CA LYS A 205 7.69 17.50 4.99
C LYS A 205 8.65 16.71 5.88
N ALA A 206 8.49 15.39 5.95
CA ALA A 206 9.21 14.54 6.89
C ALA A 206 9.84 13.34 6.18
N ALA A 207 11.01 12.96 6.67
CA ALA A 207 11.70 11.71 6.38
C ALA A 207 11.65 10.83 7.63
N TYR A 208 11.50 9.52 7.48
CA TYR A 208 11.33 8.60 8.59
C TYR A 208 12.31 7.45 8.45
N LEU A 209 13.12 7.24 9.49
CA LEU A 209 13.91 6.03 9.65
C LEU A 209 13.11 5.02 10.47
N VAL A 210 13.05 3.78 9.98
CA VAL A 210 12.31 2.70 10.63
C VAL A 210 13.31 1.65 11.09
N GLY A 211 13.28 1.33 12.37
CA GLY A 211 14.22 0.40 12.98
C GLY A 211 13.63 -0.45 14.09
N ARG A 212 14.45 -1.36 14.59
CA ARG A 212 14.18 -2.20 15.74
C ARG A 212 15.46 -2.52 16.48
N THR A 213 15.41 -2.57 17.80
CA THR A 213 16.53 -2.96 18.66
C THR A 213 16.24 -4.31 19.27
N PHE A 214 17.11 -5.30 19.07
CA PHE A 214 17.05 -6.55 19.81
C PHE A 214 17.64 -6.33 21.19
N VAL A 215 16.87 -6.55 22.25
CA VAL A 215 17.32 -6.38 23.64
C VAL A 215 16.43 -7.19 24.58
N GLY A 216 17.02 -7.90 25.54
CA GLY A 216 16.26 -8.72 26.49
C GLY A 216 15.43 -9.81 25.80
N ASN A 217 16.03 -10.47 24.79
CA ASN A 217 15.42 -11.51 23.97
C ASN A 217 14.11 -11.10 23.24
N LYS A 218 13.96 -9.82 22.90
CA LYS A 218 12.88 -9.35 22.02
C LYS A 218 13.28 -8.18 21.14
N TRP A 219 12.51 -7.98 20.08
CA TRP A 219 12.62 -6.83 19.20
C TRP A 219 11.78 -5.66 19.72
N MET A 220 12.44 -4.52 19.94
CA MET A 220 11.84 -3.26 20.33
C MET A 220 11.84 -2.31 19.12
N PRO A 221 10.69 -2.13 18.44
CA PRO A 221 10.61 -1.24 17.28
C PRO A 221 10.79 0.23 17.67
N PHE A 222 11.29 1.03 16.73
CA PHE A 222 11.31 2.48 16.85
C PHE A 222 11.23 3.17 15.48
N ILE A 223 10.78 4.42 15.47
CA ILE A 223 10.77 5.29 14.29
C ILE A 223 11.37 6.64 14.64
N ILE A 224 12.25 7.15 13.76
CA ILE A 224 12.90 8.45 13.89
C ILE A 224 12.42 9.38 12.76
N PRO A 225 11.46 10.29 13.03
CA PRO A 225 11.10 11.35 12.11
C PRO A 225 12.15 12.47 12.08
N PHE A 226 12.56 12.85 10.88
CA PHE A 226 13.38 14.02 10.56
C PHE A 226 12.52 15.06 9.86
N MET A 227 12.69 16.31 10.26
CA MET A 227 11.95 17.45 9.72
C MET A 227 12.89 18.63 9.45
N HIS A 228 12.43 19.58 8.65
CA HIS A 228 13.12 20.83 8.44
C HIS A 228 12.65 21.91 9.42
N GLY A 229 13.60 22.45 10.18
CA GLY A 229 13.44 23.67 10.97
C GLY A 229 13.89 24.90 10.17
N PRO A 230 13.86 26.09 10.78
CA PRO A 230 14.30 27.31 10.11
C PRO A 230 15.74 27.21 9.58
N LYS A 231 16.66 26.66 10.39
CA LYS A 231 18.10 26.67 10.14
C LYS A 231 18.69 25.37 9.57
N GLY A 232 17.93 24.27 9.54
CA GLY A 232 18.48 22.97 9.15
C GLY A 232 17.48 21.83 9.30
N ILE A 233 17.94 20.61 9.11
CA ILE A 233 17.21 19.40 9.53
C ILE A 233 17.36 19.19 11.03
N TYR A 234 16.37 18.55 11.64
CA TYR A 234 16.47 18.10 13.02
C TYR A 234 15.67 16.81 13.21
N VAL A 235 15.99 16.08 14.27
CA VAL A 235 15.22 14.93 14.73
C VAL A 235 14.04 15.43 15.55
N ASP A 236 12.82 15.20 15.07
CA ASP A 236 11.61 15.69 15.75
C ASP A 236 11.33 14.92 17.05
N THR A 237 11.48 13.59 17.01
CA THR A 237 11.27 12.73 18.18
C THR A 237 11.82 11.32 17.96
N LEU A 238 11.67 10.45 18.96
CA LEU A 238 11.92 9.01 18.89
C LEU A 238 10.65 8.26 19.33
N ILE A 239 10.03 7.56 18.39
CA ILE A 239 8.73 6.93 18.60
C ILE A 239 8.94 5.46 18.96
N PHE A 240 8.49 5.05 20.15
CA PHE A 240 8.45 3.65 20.60
C PHE A 240 7.03 3.10 20.78
N ASP A 241 6.02 3.97 20.78
CA ASP A 241 4.61 3.58 21.00
C ASP A 241 4.06 2.86 19.75
N PRO A 242 3.67 1.57 19.87
CA PRO A 242 3.10 0.81 18.76
C PRO A 242 1.85 1.44 18.14
N ASN A 243 1.05 2.15 18.93
CA ASN A 243 -0.15 2.84 18.44
C ASN A 243 0.24 4.02 17.54
N LEU A 244 1.20 4.84 17.97
CA LEU A 244 1.71 5.95 17.15
C LEU A 244 2.35 5.44 15.86
N MET A 245 3.13 4.35 15.93
CA MET A 245 3.68 3.70 14.73
C MET A 245 2.57 3.23 13.79
N SER A 246 1.56 2.52 14.31
CA SER A 246 0.41 2.07 13.52
C SER A 246 -0.33 3.25 12.86
N HIS A 247 -0.49 4.38 13.55
CA HIS A 247 -1.08 5.61 13.01
C HIS A 247 -0.23 6.28 11.93
N LEU A 248 1.11 6.15 11.96
CA LEU A 248 1.97 6.64 10.89
C LEU A 248 1.78 5.84 9.59
N PHE A 249 1.44 4.56 9.68
CA PHE A 249 1.14 3.68 8.54
C PHE A 249 -0.38 3.52 8.31
N SER A 250 -1.18 4.47 8.79
CA SER A 250 -2.64 4.47 8.63
C SER A 250 -3.07 4.75 7.20
N PHE A 251 -4.16 4.10 6.78
CA PHE A 251 -4.89 4.40 5.54
C PHE A 251 -5.41 5.85 5.48
N THR A 252 -5.46 6.56 6.61
CA THR A 252 -5.86 7.98 6.65
C THR A 252 -4.76 8.95 6.24
N ARG A 253 -3.56 8.46 5.89
CA ARG A 253 -2.43 9.30 5.48
C ARG A 253 -2.02 9.00 4.04
N SER A 254 -1.37 9.96 3.41
CA SER A 254 -0.68 9.76 2.13
C SER A 254 0.34 8.62 2.22
N TYR A 255 0.53 7.92 1.11
CA TYR A 255 1.51 6.83 1.05
C TYR A 255 2.94 7.39 1.12
N PHE A 256 3.84 6.63 1.72
CA PHE A 256 5.26 6.93 1.73
C PHE A 256 5.86 6.79 0.33
N MET A 257 6.87 7.61 0.06
CA MET A 257 7.85 7.38 -1.01
C MET A 257 9.04 6.69 -0.37
N VAL A 258 9.25 5.42 -0.70
CA VAL A 258 10.33 4.60 -0.17
C VAL A 258 10.85 3.71 -1.29
N GLU A 259 12.16 3.65 -1.43
CA GLU A 259 12.81 2.76 -2.39
C GLU A 259 12.70 1.31 -1.92
N ALA A 260 12.11 0.47 -2.76
CA ALA A 260 11.79 -0.91 -2.44
C ALA A 260 12.06 -1.79 -3.66
N GLU A 261 13.31 -2.23 -3.81
CA GLU A 261 13.72 -3.15 -4.89
C GLU A 261 13.01 -4.50 -4.76
N VAL A 262 12.90 -5.00 -3.53
CA VAL A 262 12.14 -6.20 -3.18
C VAL A 262 11.03 -5.80 -2.19
N PRO A 263 9.84 -5.39 -2.68
CA PRO A 263 8.77 -4.87 -1.83
C PRO A 263 8.37 -5.83 -0.69
N SER A 264 8.21 -7.11 -0.99
CA SER A 264 7.87 -8.17 -0.03
C SER A 264 8.81 -8.22 1.18
N GLN A 265 10.11 -7.97 0.99
CA GLN A 265 11.06 -7.91 2.09
C GLN A 265 10.79 -6.67 2.96
N ILE A 266 10.62 -5.48 2.39
CA ILE A 266 10.24 -4.27 3.16
C ILE A 266 8.98 -4.53 4.00
N ILE A 267 7.98 -5.21 3.43
CA ILE A 267 6.76 -5.60 4.15
C ILE A 267 7.08 -6.56 5.30
N GLY A 268 7.96 -7.53 5.10
CA GLY A 268 8.46 -8.40 6.17
C GLY A 268 9.11 -7.63 7.33
N PHE A 269 9.93 -6.60 7.03
CA PHE A 269 10.47 -5.74 8.08
C PHE A 269 9.37 -5.02 8.83
N LEU A 270 8.47 -4.37 8.08
CA LEU A 270 7.38 -3.58 8.65
C LEU A 270 6.45 -4.43 9.49
N LYS A 271 6.23 -5.71 9.14
CA LYS A 271 5.46 -6.65 9.98
C LYS A 271 6.16 -6.98 11.29
N SER A 272 7.49 -7.00 11.33
CA SER A 272 8.22 -7.16 12.59
C SER A 272 8.17 -5.91 13.48
N VAL A 273 7.96 -4.73 12.88
CA VAL A 273 7.88 -3.44 13.60
C VAL A 273 6.45 -3.11 14.01
N ILE A 274 5.47 -3.44 13.15
CA ILE A 274 4.05 -3.08 13.29
C ILE A 274 3.20 -4.35 13.04
N PRO A 275 3.22 -5.33 13.97
CA PRO A 275 2.68 -6.67 13.74
C PRO A 275 1.16 -6.68 13.51
N HIS A 276 0.42 -5.75 14.08
CA HIS A 276 -1.05 -5.70 13.97
C HIS A 276 -1.54 -5.19 12.62
N LYS A 277 -0.71 -4.52 11.83
CA LYS A 277 -1.10 -4.01 10.50
C LYS A 277 -1.23 -5.16 9.50
N GLN A 278 -2.28 -5.12 8.71
CA GLN A 278 -2.50 -6.12 7.66
C GLN A 278 -1.51 -5.90 6.51
N ILE A 279 -1.12 -6.98 5.84
CA ILE A 279 -0.12 -6.95 4.76
C ILE A 279 -0.57 -5.99 3.63
N HIS A 280 -1.85 -6.04 3.27
CA HIS A 280 -2.41 -5.12 2.27
C HIS A 280 -2.33 -3.64 2.67
N GLU A 281 -2.45 -3.32 3.97
CA GLU A 281 -2.30 -1.96 4.47
C GLU A 281 -0.84 -1.49 4.35
N LEU A 282 0.12 -2.37 4.59
CA LEU A 282 1.54 -2.05 4.48
C LEU A 282 1.95 -1.81 3.01
N TYR A 283 1.48 -2.63 2.07
CA TYR A 283 1.68 -2.37 0.64
C TYR A 283 1.06 -1.04 0.19
N ASN A 284 -0.15 -0.72 0.67
CA ASN A 284 -0.74 0.61 0.46
C ASN A 284 0.19 1.70 1.02
N ALA A 285 0.68 1.55 2.26
CA ALA A 285 1.50 2.54 2.93
C ALA A 285 2.81 2.85 2.20
N ILE A 286 3.42 1.91 1.48
CA ILE A 286 4.63 2.15 0.67
C ILE A 286 4.35 2.58 -0.78
N GLY A 287 3.09 2.68 -1.17
CA GLY A 287 2.63 3.24 -2.45
C GLY A 287 2.15 2.22 -3.48
N PHE A 288 2.21 0.92 -3.19
CA PHE A 288 1.71 -0.14 -4.08
C PHE A 288 0.22 -0.44 -3.83
N ASN A 289 -0.61 0.60 -3.91
CA ASN A 289 -2.02 0.51 -3.53
C ASN A 289 -2.87 -0.43 -4.40
N LYS A 290 -2.49 -0.62 -5.67
CA LYS A 290 -3.14 -1.62 -6.54
C LYS A 290 -2.87 -3.05 -6.07
N HIS A 291 -1.65 -3.33 -5.61
CA HIS A 291 -1.34 -4.63 -5.02
C HIS A 291 -2.01 -4.79 -3.66
N GLY A 292 -2.04 -3.74 -2.83
CA GLY A 292 -2.85 -3.74 -1.61
C GLY A 292 -4.33 -4.02 -1.86
N LYS A 293 -4.90 -3.55 -2.99
CA LYS A 293 -6.26 -3.92 -3.40
C LYS A 293 -6.41 -5.42 -3.71
N THR A 294 -5.45 -6.01 -4.44
CA THR A 294 -5.42 -7.46 -4.72
C THR A 294 -5.40 -8.26 -3.41
N LEU A 295 -4.51 -7.90 -2.49
CA LEU A 295 -4.38 -8.56 -1.19
C LEU A 295 -5.62 -8.35 -0.30
N LEU A 296 -6.25 -7.18 -0.34
CA LEU A 296 -7.51 -6.93 0.35
C LEU A 296 -8.62 -7.87 -0.17
N TYR A 297 -8.70 -8.07 -1.49
CA TYR A 297 -9.66 -8.98 -2.10
C TYR A 297 -9.38 -10.44 -1.71
N ARG A 298 -8.11 -10.86 -1.70
CA ARG A 298 -7.69 -12.19 -1.20
C ARG A 298 -8.10 -12.40 0.26
N ASN A 299 -7.82 -11.43 1.11
CA ASN A 299 -8.23 -11.48 2.53
C ASN A 299 -9.75 -11.57 2.67
N PHE A 300 -10.51 -10.87 1.84
CA PHE A 300 -11.96 -10.95 1.80
C PHE A 300 -12.45 -12.35 1.40
N LEU A 301 -11.90 -12.96 0.34
CA LEU A 301 -12.25 -14.33 -0.06
C LEU A 301 -11.91 -15.35 1.03
N HIS A 302 -10.71 -15.25 1.60
CA HIS A 302 -10.30 -16.09 2.73
C HIS A 302 -11.27 -15.95 3.91
N HIS A 303 -11.65 -14.73 4.25
CA HIS A 303 -12.61 -14.46 5.33
C HIS A 303 -13.98 -15.07 5.03
N LEU A 304 -14.48 -14.95 3.80
CA LEU A 304 -15.74 -15.57 3.41
C LEU A 304 -15.71 -17.10 3.58
N ASN A 305 -14.60 -17.75 3.24
CA ASN A 305 -14.47 -19.20 3.37
C ASN A 305 -14.36 -19.69 4.84
N HIS A 306 -14.03 -18.80 5.78
CA HIS A 306 -13.79 -19.15 7.19
C HIS A 306 -14.73 -18.45 8.17
N SER A 307 -15.80 -17.83 7.68
CA SER A 307 -16.83 -17.19 8.50
C SER A 307 -18.22 -17.52 7.96
N GLU A 308 -19.20 -17.51 8.85
CA GLU A 308 -20.62 -17.70 8.50
C GLU A 308 -21.42 -16.39 8.58
N ASP A 309 -20.76 -15.27 8.88
CA ASP A 309 -21.36 -13.95 9.01
C ASP A 309 -22.24 -13.56 7.82
N GLN A 310 -23.39 -12.92 8.08
CA GLN A 310 -24.17 -12.34 7.01
C GLN A 310 -23.69 -10.92 6.68
N PHE A 311 -23.80 -10.54 5.41
CA PHE A 311 -23.73 -9.15 5.01
C PHE A 311 -24.96 -8.42 5.57
N VAL A 312 -24.70 -7.38 6.36
CA VAL A 312 -25.72 -6.58 7.04
C VAL A 312 -25.53 -5.10 6.75
N VAL A 313 -26.60 -4.33 6.86
CA VAL A 313 -26.51 -2.86 6.83
C VAL A 313 -25.51 -2.42 7.91
N ALA A 314 -24.61 -1.51 7.56
CA ALA A 314 -23.59 -1.07 8.52
C ALA A 314 -24.26 -0.32 9.68
N PRO A 315 -23.84 -0.56 10.93
CA PRO A 315 -24.44 0.10 12.08
C PRO A 315 -24.23 1.61 12.01
N GLY A 316 -25.24 2.37 12.41
CA GLY A 316 -25.22 3.84 12.43
C GLY A 316 -26.38 4.46 11.66
N ILE A 317 -26.25 5.75 11.35
CA ILE A 317 -27.27 6.52 10.64
C ILE A 317 -27.14 6.25 9.14
N LYS A 318 -28.24 5.83 8.50
CA LYS A 318 -28.30 5.64 7.05
C LYS A 318 -27.96 6.94 6.32
N GLY A 319 -27.02 6.87 5.40
CA GLY A 319 -26.58 8.03 4.64
C GLY A 319 -27.58 8.40 3.54
N MET A 320 -27.75 9.70 3.27
CA MET A 320 -28.61 10.20 2.18
C MET A 320 -28.05 9.93 0.76
N VAL A 321 -26.75 9.60 0.65
CA VAL A 321 -26.01 9.49 -0.63
C VAL A 321 -25.44 8.09 -0.86
N MET A 322 -25.12 7.37 0.21
CA MET A 322 -24.46 6.06 0.14
C MET A 322 -25.30 5.02 0.87
N THR A 323 -25.40 3.84 0.27
CA THR A 323 -25.81 2.61 0.94
C THR A 323 -24.55 1.91 1.44
N VAL A 324 -24.49 1.68 2.75
CA VAL A 324 -23.29 1.16 3.42
C VAL A 324 -23.64 -0.14 4.13
N PHE A 325 -22.83 -1.17 3.87
CA PHE A 325 -23.01 -2.49 4.46
C PHE A 325 -21.65 -3.10 4.83
N THR A 326 -21.68 -4.16 5.63
CA THR A 326 -20.47 -4.78 6.18
C THR A 326 -20.67 -6.27 6.40
N LEU A 327 -19.56 -6.99 6.59
CA LEU A 327 -19.56 -8.23 7.36
C LEU A 327 -19.13 -7.87 8.79
N PRO A 328 -19.86 -8.25 9.85
CA PRO A 328 -19.57 -7.84 11.22
C PRO A 328 -18.14 -8.16 11.69
N SER A 329 -17.62 -9.34 11.38
CA SER A 329 -16.26 -9.76 11.74
C SER A 329 -15.18 -9.31 10.75
N LEU A 330 -15.54 -8.63 9.67
CA LEU A 330 -14.61 -8.02 8.73
C LEU A 330 -14.49 -6.51 8.99
N ASN A 331 -13.28 -6.05 9.32
CA ASN A 331 -13.03 -4.64 9.64
C ASN A 331 -13.01 -3.70 8.40
N ILE A 332 -13.96 -3.86 7.47
CA ILE A 332 -14.15 -3.00 6.29
C ILE A 332 -15.62 -2.75 6.05
N VAL A 333 -15.96 -1.59 5.46
CA VAL A 333 -17.32 -1.31 5.00
C VAL A 333 -17.37 -1.20 3.48
N PHE A 334 -18.43 -1.71 2.89
CA PHE A 334 -18.75 -1.57 1.48
C PHE A 334 -19.68 -0.37 1.30
N LYS A 335 -19.43 0.43 0.26
CA LYS A 335 -20.21 1.64 -0.01
C LYS A 335 -20.65 1.67 -1.46
N LEU A 336 -21.95 1.70 -1.70
CA LEU A 336 -22.54 1.95 -3.02
C LEU A 336 -23.17 3.34 -3.04
N ILE A 337 -23.06 4.02 -4.17
CA ILE A 337 -23.70 5.32 -4.38
C ILE A 337 -25.17 5.06 -4.73
N LYS A 338 -26.13 5.63 -3.98
CA LYS A 338 -27.57 5.41 -4.21
C LYS A 338 -28.03 5.83 -5.61
N ASP A 339 -29.09 5.20 -6.12
CA ASP A 339 -29.76 5.50 -7.40
C ASP A 339 -30.32 6.93 -7.38
N HIS A 340 -30.99 7.27 -6.28
CA HIS A 340 -31.54 8.59 -6.00
C HIS A 340 -31.07 9.07 -4.64
N PHE A 341 -30.78 10.36 -4.52
CA PHE A 341 -30.38 10.97 -3.26
C PHE A 341 -31.56 11.62 -2.57
N GLU A 342 -31.59 11.50 -1.25
CA GLU A 342 -32.65 12.10 -0.45
C GLU A 342 -32.47 13.64 -0.38
N PRO A 343 -33.57 14.42 -0.44
CA PRO A 343 -33.51 15.86 -0.17
C PRO A 343 -32.83 16.13 1.18
N PRO A 344 -31.99 17.17 1.29
CA PRO A 344 -31.77 18.26 0.35
C PRO A 344 -30.59 18.03 -0.63
N LYS A 345 -30.12 16.79 -0.83
CA LYS A 345 -28.94 16.53 -1.67
C LYS A 345 -29.28 16.66 -3.16
N THR A 346 -28.71 17.65 -3.81
CA THR A 346 -28.90 17.95 -5.25
C THR A 346 -27.76 17.47 -6.15
N MET A 347 -26.74 16.82 -5.58
CA MET A 347 -25.56 16.38 -6.32
C MET A 347 -25.85 15.13 -7.17
N THR A 348 -25.02 14.86 -8.17
CA THR A 348 -25.11 13.67 -9.01
C THR A 348 -24.19 12.55 -8.53
N ARG A 349 -24.44 11.32 -8.99
CA ARG A 349 -23.52 10.18 -8.77
C ARG A 349 -22.10 10.46 -9.27
N GLN A 350 -21.99 11.17 -10.39
CA GLN A 350 -20.71 11.51 -10.99
C GLN A 350 -19.93 12.47 -10.10
N GLU A 351 -20.58 13.50 -9.56
CA GLU A 351 -19.95 14.43 -8.60
C GLU A 351 -19.50 13.70 -7.32
N VAL A 352 -20.25 12.71 -6.85
CA VAL A 352 -19.84 11.87 -5.72
C VAL A 352 -18.56 11.10 -6.08
N ARG A 353 -18.52 10.43 -7.24
CA ARG A 353 -17.31 9.72 -7.71
C ARG A 353 -16.11 10.65 -7.84
N GLU A 354 -16.31 11.85 -8.35
CA GLU A 354 -15.26 12.87 -8.48
C GLU A 354 -14.73 13.32 -7.11
N LYS A 355 -15.59 13.45 -6.10
CA LYS A 355 -15.16 13.71 -4.71
C LYS A 355 -14.32 12.57 -4.15
N TYR A 356 -14.72 11.31 -4.32
CA TYR A 356 -13.90 10.16 -3.91
C TYR A 356 -12.54 10.15 -4.62
N LYS A 357 -12.53 10.40 -5.94
CA LYS A 357 -11.30 10.51 -6.72
C LYS A 357 -10.41 11.65 -6.23
N LEU A 358 -10.99 12.81 -5.92
CA LEU A 358 -10.27 13.96 -5.36
C LEU A 358 -9.59 13.58 -4.04
N VAL A 359 -10.31 12.96 -3.11
CA VAL A 359 -9.77 12.50 -1.83
C VAL A 359 -8.63 11.50 -2.03
N SER A 360 -8.77 10.56 -2.96
CA SER A 360 -7.73 9.56 -3.24
C SER A 360 -6.41 10.17 -3.76
N LEU A 361 -6.47 11.34 -4.40
CA LEU A 361 -5.34 12.05 -5.02
C LEU A 361 -4.77 13.17 -4.16
N HIS A 362 -5.40 13.48 -3.02
CA HIS A 362 -4.99 14.55 -2.11
C HIS A 362 -4.30 14.00 -0.87
N ASP A 363 -3.55 14.89 -0.21
CA ASP A 363 -3.04 14.57 1.12
C ASP A 363 -4.21 14.41 2.09
N ARG A 364 -4.32 13.18 2.62
CA ARG A 364 -5.42 12.81 3.52
C ARG A 364 -5.23 13.36 4.94
N VAL A 365 -4.03 13.82 5.28
CA VAL A 365 -3.67 14.49 6.57
C VAL A 365 -4.14 13.77 7.84
N GLY A 366 -4.39 12.46 7.77
CA GLY A 366 -4.92 11.68 8.89
C GLY A 366 -6.43 11.79 9.11
N ARG A 367 -7.16 12.55 8.27
CA ARG A 367 -8.58 12.89 8.46
C ARG A 367 -9.52 12.30 7.43
N MET A 368 -8.99 11.80 6.31
CA MET A 368 -9.79 11.17 5.25
C MET A 368 -9.34 9.73 5.07
N ALA A 369 -10.27 8.79 5.01
CA ALA A 369 -9.95 7.38 4.76
C ALA A 369 -9.57 7.17 3.29
N ASP A 370 -8.56 6.34 3.04
CA ASP A 370 -8.32 5.78 1.72
C ASP A 370 -9.47 4.83 1.31
N THR A 371 -9.68 4.69 0.00
CA THR A 371 -10.80 3.91 -0.55
C THR A 371 -10.36 3.13 -1.76
N HIS A 372 -10.75 1.85 -1.81
CA HIS A 372 -10.58 1.01 -2.98
C HIS A 372 -11.87 0.93 -3.78
N GLU A 373 -11.84 1.45 -5.01
CA GLU A 373 -12.96 1.32 -5.95
C GLU A 373 -12.97 -0.10 -6.53
N PHE A 374 -14.11 -0.80 -6.45
CA PHE A 374 -14.33 -2.11 -7.07
C PHE A 374 -15.45 -2.01 -8.12
N GLU A 375 -15.31 -2.80 -9.19
CA GLU A 375 -16.28 -2.96 -10.26
C GLU A 375 -16.67 -4.44 -10.32
N HIS A 376 -17.97 -4.73 -10.58
CA HIS A 376 -18.53 -6.08 -10.67
C HIS A 376 -18.17 -6.98 -9.47
N PHE A 377 -18.28 -6.43 -8.26
CA PHE A 377 -17.98 -7.13 -7.02
C PHE A 377 -19.04 -8.20 -6.74
N LYS A 378 -18.62 -9.45 -6.50
CA LYS A 378 -19.51 -10.58 -6.22
C LYS A 378 -19.59 -10.83 -4.72
N ILE A 379 -20.80 -11.08 -4.22
CA ILE A 379 -21.05 -11.56 -2.85
C ILE A 379 -22.03 -12.73 -2.90
N PRO A 380 -21.89 -13.74 -2.03
CA PRO A 380 -22.80 -14.89 -1.95
C PRO A 380 -24.21 -14.45 -1.53
N LEU A 381 -25.22 -14.83 -2.33
CA LEU A 381 -26.61 -14.39 -2.17
C LEU A 381 -27.23 -14.89 -0.86
N ASP A 382 -26.92 -16.13 -0.48
CA ASP A 382 -27.33 -16.81 0.75
C ASP A 382 -26.78 -16.14 2.02
N ARG A 383 -25.70 -15.35 1.89
CA ARG A 383 -25.14 -14.58 3.00
C ARG A 383 -25.63 -13.14 3.05
N VAL A 384 -26.55 -12.72 2.20
CA VAL A 384 -27.13 -11.37 2.27
C VAL A 384 -28.35 -11.39 3.19
N SER A 385 -28.30 -10.65 4.30
CA SER A 385 -29.45 -10.53 5.21
C SER A 385 -30.67 -9.95 4.47
N SER A 386 -31.88 -10.33 4.92
CA SER A 386 -33.13 -9.86 4.32
C SER A 386 -33.25 -8.32 4.36
N GLU A 387 -32.85 -7.71 5.48
CA GLU A 387 -32.80 -6.25 5.63
C GLU A 387 -31.87 -5.60 4.61
N LEU A 388 -30.65 -6.14 4.43
CA LEU A 388 -29.71 -5.61 3.46
C LEU A 388 -30.21 -5.78 2.02
N MET A 389 -30.79 -6.93 1.68
CA MET A 389 -31.35 -7.16 0.34
C MET A 389 -32.45 -6.14 0.02
N GLN A 390 -33.33 -5.85 1.00
CA GLN A 390 -34.37 -4.84 0.85
C GLN A 390 -33.77 -3.44 0.66
N GLU A 391 -32.78 -3.05 1.47
CA GLU A 391 -32.08 -1.77 1.33
C GLU A 391 -31.42 -1.65 -0.05
N LEU A 392 -30.70 -2.69 -0.51
CA LEU A 392 -30.01 -2.69 -1.80
C LEU A 392 -30.99 -2.55 -2.97
N ARG A 393 -32.12 -3.26 -2.94
CA ARG A 393 -33.19 -3.14 -3.96
C ARG A 393 -33.88 -1.78 -3.94
N ASN A 394 -34.03 -1.16 -2.78
CA ASN A 394 -34.69 0.14 -2.69
C ASN A 394 -33.78 1.30 -3.11
N THR A 395 -32.48 1.20 -2.83
CA THR A 395 -31.57 2.34 -2.91
C THR A 395 -30.52 2.23 -4.01
N THR A 396 -30.23 1.02 -4.50
CA THR A 396 -29.12 0.76 -5.44
C THR A 396 -29.48 -0.27 -6.50
N ASN A 397 -30.77 -0.46 -6.81
CA ASN A 397 -31.26 -1.50 -7.71
C ASN A 397 -30.55 -1.49 -9.08
N SER A 398 -30.28 -0.29 -9.62
CA SER A 398 -29.60 -0.15 -10.92
C SER A 398 -28.16 -0.71 -10.94
N LEU A 399 -27.59 -0.98 -9.76
CA LEU A 399 -26.24 -1.51 -9.59
C LEU A 399 -26.21 -3.02 -9.32
N LEU A 400 -27.38 -3.65 -9.15
CA LEU A 400 -27.48 -5.06 -8.80
C LEU A 400 -27.64 -5.94 -10.02
N LYS A 401 -26.92 -7.06 -10.03
CA LYS A 401 -27.18 -8.19 -10.92
C LYS A 401 -27.21 -9.45 -10.07
N ILE A 402 -28.39 -10.03 -9.92
CA ILE A 402 -28.58 -11.31 -9.23
C ILE A 402 -28.41 -12.40 -10.29
N GLN A 403 -27.49 -13.33 -10.06
CA GLN A 403 -27.17 -14.43 -10.97
C GLN A 403 -27.39 -15.77 -10.28
#